data_AF-O23991-F1
#
_entry.id   AF-O23991-F1
#
_cell.length_a   1.000
_cell.length_b   1.000
_cell.length_c   1.000
_cell.angle_alpha   90.00
_cell.angle_beta   90.00
_cell.angle_gamma   90.00
#
_symmetry.space_group_name_H-M   'P 1'
#
loop_
_entity.id
_entity.type
_entity.pdbx_description
1 polymer ?
#
loop_
_entity_poly.entity_id
_entity_poly.type
_entity_poly.pdbx_seq_one_letter_code
_entity_poly.pdbx_strand_id
1 'polypeptide(L)'
;GRTVVCTIHQPSIDIFEAFDELCLMKRGGEEIYAGPLGHHSADLFNYYEGVHGVRKIKDGYNPATWMLEVTRIGQEQMLGVDFSDIYKKSELYQINKALIKELSQPAPGSTDLYFPTQYSQSSI
;
A
#
# COMPACT_ATOMS: atom_id res chain seq x y z
N GLY A 1 18.85 -3.96 11.54
CA GLY A 1 18.24 -3.62 10.23
C GLY A 1 18.03 -2.12 10.15
N ARG A 2 17.75 -1.60 8.95
CA ARG A 2 17.27 -0.23 8.75
C ARG A 2 15.92 -0.30 8.05
N THR A 3 14.94 0.44 8.55
CA THR A 3 13.65 0.60 7.88
C THR A 3 13.72 1.81 6.96
N VAL A 4 13.35 1.64 5.70
CA VAL A 4 13.31 2.71 4.71
C VAL A 4 11.86 2.85 4.25
N VAL A 5 11.31 4.06 4.36
CA VAL A 5 9.99 4.41 3.83
C VAL A 5 10.19 5.54 2.84
N CYS A 6 9.73 5.34 1.62
CA CYS A 6 9.82 6.37 0.58
C CYS A 6 8.59 6.35 -0.32
N THR A 7 8.36 7.46 -0.99
CA THR A 7 7.45 7.53 -2.13
C THR A 7 8.27 7.39 -3.40
N ILE A 8 7.78 6.59 -4.34
CA ILE A 8 8.43 6.40 -5.64
C ILE A 8 7.42 6.59 -6.75
N HIS A 9 7.87 7.22 -7.84
CA HIS A 9 7.05 7.42 -9.02
C HIS A 9 7.52 6.50 -10.14
N GLN A 10 6.68 5.51 -10.51
CA GLN A 10 6.88 4.60 -11.64
C GLN A 10 8.25 3.87 -11.64
N PRO A 11 8.53 3.02 -10.64
CA PRO A 11 9.77 2.25 -10.58
C PRO A 11 9.89 1.25 -11.75
N SER A 12 11.14 0.91 -12.11
CA SER A 12 11.42 -0.28 -12.91
C SER A 12 11.06 -1.55 -12.12
N ILE A 13 10.99 -2.69 -12.82
CA ILE A 13 10.70 -3.99 -12.19
C ILE A 13 11.71 -4.28 -11.08
N ASP A 14 13.01 -4.17 -11.38
CA ASP A 14 14.08 -4.44 -10.42
C ASP A 14 13.99 -3.60 -9.16
N ILE A 15 13.56 -2.34 -9.29
CA ILE A 15 13.38 -1.44 -8.14
C ILE A 15 12.10 -1.78 -7.39
N PHE A 16 11.01 -2.11 -8.08
CA PHE A 16 9.75 -2.47 -7.45
C PHE A 16 9.87 -3.76 -6.64
N GLU A 17 10.56 -4.77 -7.18
CA GLU A 17 10.83 -6.05 -6.53
C GLU A 17 11.84 -5.96 -5.36
N ALA A 18 12.48 -4.80 -5.18
CA ALA A 18 13.35 -4.57 -4.02
C ALA A 18 12.59 -4.14 -2.75
N PHE A 19 11.28 -3.88 -2.84
CA PHE A 19 10.45 -3.50 -1.70
C PHE A 19 9.79 -4.73 -1.06
N ASP A 20 9.71 -4.74 0.26
CA ASP A 20 9.00 -5.79 1.00
C ASP A 20 7.49 -5.53 1.04
N GLU A 21 7.10 -4.26 1.22
CA GLU A 21 5.73 -3.81 1.41
C GLU A 21 5.39 -2.62 0.51
N LEU A 22 4.10 -2.50 0.17
CA LEU A 22 3.54 -1.42 -0.62
C LEU A 22 2.36 -0.81 0.13
N CYS A 23 2.36 0.52 0.24
CA CYS A 23 1.18 1.31 0.55
C CYS A 23 0.76 2.09 -0.71
N LEU A 24 -0.37 1.69 -1.31
CA LEU A 24 -0.93 2.29 -2.51
C LEU A 24 -2.20 3.07 -2.17
N MET A 25 -2.25 4.31 -2.65
CA MET A 25 -3.38 5.23 -2.43
C MET A 25 -4.00 5.68 -3.74
N LYS A 26 -5.32 5.89 -3.75
CA LYS A 26 -6.03 6.59 -4.82
C LYS A 26 -6.25 8.06 -4.48
N ARG A 27 -6.76 8.82 -5.45
CA ARG A 27 -7.11 10.24 -5.28
C ARG A 27 -8.04 10.41 -4.08
N GLY A 28 -7.77 11.42 -3.26
CA GLY A 28 -8.49 11.65 -2.01
C GLY A 28 -7.72 11.16 -0.77
N GLY A 29 -6.55 10.54 -0.96
CA GLY A 29 -5.75 10.01 0.15
C GLY A 29 -6.33 8.72 0.73
N GLU A 30 -7.11 7.99 -0.07
CA GLU A 30 -7.70 6.73 0.34
C GLU A 30 -6.77 5.57 0.00
N GLU A 31 -6.47 4.74 0.98
CA GLU A 31 -5.71 3.50 0.79
C GLU A 31 -6.55 2.50 -0.02
N ILE A 32 -5.90 1.87 -0.99
CA ILE A 32 -6.48 0.81 -1.83
C ILE A 32 -5.69 -0.49 -1.75
N TYR A 33 -4.52 -0.46 -1.09
CA TYR A 33 -3.70 -1.59 -0.70
C TYR A 33 -2.66 -1.12 0.32
N ALA A 34 -2.50 -1.82 1.44
CA ALA A 34 -1.34 -1.67 2.30
C ALA A 34 -0.92 -3.05 2.80
N GLY A 35 0.17 -3.58 2.28
CA GLY A 35 0.57 -4.96 2.57
C GLY A 35 1.83 -5.40 1.83
N PRO A 36 2.22 -6.66 2.00
CA PRO A 36 3.42 -7.21 1.38
C PRO A 36 3.29 -7.22 -0.15
N LEU A 37 4.39 -7.07 -0.87
CA LEU A 37 4.38 -7.37 -2.32
C LEU A 37 4.31 -8.88 -2.56
N GLY A 38 4.93 -9.66 -1.69
CA GLY A 38 5.13 -11.09 -1.86
C GLY A 38 6.24 -11.38 -2.88
N HIS A 39 6.68 -12.64 -2.95
CA HIS A 39 7.72 -13.03 -3.90
C HIS A 39 7.24 -12.80 -5.34
N HIS A 40 8.00 -12.02 -6.13
CA HIS A 40 7.61 -11.61 -7.49
C HIS A 40 6.24 -10.93 -7.53
N SER A 41 5.94 -10.09 -6.54
CA SER A 41 4.68 -9.35 -6.42
C SER A 41 3.42 -10.23 -6.35
N ALA A 42 3.54 -11.51 -5.99
CA ALA A 42 2.43 -12.47 -6.04
C ALA A 42 1.25 -12.08 -5.13
N ASP A 43 1.49 -11.51 -3.96
CA ASP A 43 0.41 -11.13 -3.02
C ASP A 43 -0.38 -9.95 -3.57
N LEU A 44 0.32 -8.97 -4.16
CA LEU A 44 -0.29 -7.85 -4.87
C LEU A 44 -1.17 -8.33 -6.03
N PHE A 45 -0.69 -9.29 -6.82
CA PHE A 45 -1.46 -9.85 -7.93
C PHE A 45 -2.69 -10.59 -7.43
N ASN A 46 -2.53 -11.50 -6.48
CA ASN A 46 -3.62 -12.29 -5.91
C ASN A 46 -4.72 -11.39 -5.32
N TYR A 47 -4.33 -10.30 -4.66
CA TYR A 47 -5.27 -9.35 -4.09
C TYR A 47 -6.15 -8.69 -5.16
N TYR A 48 -5.55 -8.12 -6.22
CA TYR A 48 -6.32 -7.43 -7.25
C TYR A 48 -6.99 -8.37 -8.25
N GLU A 49 -6.37 -9.49 -8.63
CA GLU A 49 -6.97 -10.51 -9.50
C GLU A 49 -8.16 -11.22 -8.84
N GLY A 50 -8.27 -11.18 -7.50
CA GLY A 50 -9.45 -11.64 -6.76
C GLY A 50 -10.70 -10.79 -6.98
N VAL A 51 -10.56 -9.56 -7.47
CA VAL A 51 -11.69 -8.68 -7.79
C VAL A 51 -12.22 -9.03 -9.18
N HIS A 52 -13.50 -9.38 -9.26
CA HIS A 52 -14.13 -9.80 -10.51
C HIS A 52 -13.98 -8.73 -11.61
N GLY A 53 -13.47 -9.15 -12.77
CA GLY A 53 -13.27 -8.29 -13.93
C GLY A 53 -11.92 -7.56 -13.96
N VAL A 54 -11.12 -7.59 -12.90
CA VAL A 54 -9.74 -7.12 -12.97
C VAL A 54 -8.94 -8.02 -13.91
N ARG A 55 -8.25 -7.39 -14.87
CA ARG A 55 -7.40 -8.11 -15.83
C ARG A 55 -6.15 -8.64 -15.14
N LYS A 56 -5.80 -9.89 -15.43
CA LYS A 56 -4.56 -10.49 -14.95
C LYS A 56 -3.33 -9.77 -15.47
N ILE A 57 -2.25 -9.82 -14.71
CA ILE A 57 -0.96 -9.33 -15.19
C ILE A 57 -0.45 -10.26 -16.31
N LYS A 58 0.29 -9.68 -17.28
CA LYS A 58 0.94 -10.45 -18.34
C LYS A 58 2.37 -10.76 -17.95
N ASP A 59 2.89 -11.89 -18.41
CA ASP A 59 4.28 -12.26 -18.19
C ASP A 59 5.24 -11.16 -18.67
N GLY A 60 6.19 -10.80 -17.81
CA GLY A 60 7.19 -9.74 -18.08
C GLY A 60 6.64 -8.31 -18.05
N TYR A 61 5.36 -8.11 -17.73
CA TYR A 61 4.79 -6.78 -17.60
C TYR A 61 5.15 -6.15 -16.26
N ASN A 62 5.43 -4.84 -16.24
CA ASN A 62 5.87 -4.17 -15.03
C ASN A 62 4.74 -4.14 -13.97
N PRO A 63 4.93 -4.72 -12.77
CA PRO A 63 3.92 -4.76 -11.71
C PRO A 63 3.45 -3.37 -11.29
N ALA A 64 4.36 -2.41 -11.17
CA ALA A 64 4.04 -1.02 -10.81
C ALA A 64 3.18 -0.35 -11.88
N THR A 65 3.42 -0.64 -13.16
CA THR A 65 2.55 -0.16 -14.24
C THR A 65 1.18 -0.83 -14.18
N TRP A 66 1.16 -2.16 -14.06
CA TRP A 66 -0.08 -2.93 -14.00
C TRP A 66 -1.01 -2.48 -12.86
N MET A 67 -0.48 -2.34 -11.64
CA MET A 67 -1.29 -1.97 -10.47
C MET A 67 -1.95 -0.60 -10.65
N LEU A 68 -1.23 0.39 -11.18
CA LEU A 68 -1.78 1.72 -11.45
C LEU A 68 -2.83 1.69 -12.56
N GLU A 69 -2.65 0.77 -13.51
CA GLU A 69 -3.56 0.62 -14.63
C GLU A 69 -4.84 -0.15 -14.30
N VAL A 70 -4.86 -1.02 -13.30
CA VAL A 70 -6.08 -1.73 -12.87
C VAL A 70 -6.85 -0.95 -11.80
N THR A 71 -6.17 -0.07 -11.07
CA THR A 71 -6.77 0.72 -9.97
C THR A 71 -7.17 2.15 -10.35
N ARG A 72 -6.94 2.58 -11.59
CA ARG A 72 -7.34 3.90 -12.08
C ARG A 72 -8.87 4.06 -12.11
N ILE A 73 -9.34 5.29 -11.87
CA ILE A 73 -10.76 5.67 -11.74
C ILE A 73 -11.63 5.13 -12.91
N GLY A 74 -11.11 5.17 -14.14
CA GLY A 74 -11.85 4.65 -15.29
C GLY A 74 -12.12 3.14 -15.21
N GLN A 75 -11.20 2.35 -14.62
CA GLN A 75 -11.42 0.93 -14.38
C GLN A 75 -12.43 0.69 -13.25
N GLU A 76 -12.36 1.45 -12.16
CA GLU A 76 -13.36 1.40 -11.08
C GLU A 76 -14.78 1.59 -11.62
N GLN A 77 -14.98 2.62 -12.47
CA GLN A 77 -16.26 2.90 -13.11
C GLN A 77 -16.73 1.77 -14.04
N MET A 78 -15.82 1.18 -14.82
CA MET A 78 -16.16 0.07 -15.71
C MET A 78 -16.53 -1.20 -14.94
N LEU A 79 -15.87 -1.46 -13.82
CA LEU A 79 -16.11 -2.63 -12.97
C LEU A 79 -17.29 -2.42 -12.00
N GLY A 80 -17.70 -1.18 -11.77
CA GLY A 80 -18.73 -0.84 -10.78
C GLY A 80 -18.26 -1.07 -9.34
N VAL A 81 -16.97 -0.85 -9.07
CA VAL A 81 -16.35 -1.07 -7.76
C VAL A 81 -15.69 0.20 -7.23
N ASP A 82 -15.47 0.24 -5.91
CA ASP A 82 -14.56 1.20 -5.27
C ASP A 82 -13.46 0.41 -4.55
N PHE A 83 -12.21 0.57 -4.98
CA PHE A 83 -11.09 -0.14 -4.39
C PHE A 83 -10.79 0.27 -2.94
N SER A 84 -11.18 1.48 -2.51
CA SER A 84 -11.01 1.88 -1.11
C SER A 84 -11.99 1.12 -0.22
N ASP A 85 -13.22 0.91 -0.69
CA ASP A 85 -14.22 0.10 0.01
C ASP A 85 -13.86 -1.38 0.00
N ILE A 86 -13.32 -1.89 -1.11
CA ILE A 86 -12.79 -3.26 -1.17
C ILE A 86 -11.70 -3.44 -0.12
N TYR A 87 -10.74 -2.51 -0.06
CA TYR A 87 -9.66 -2.57 0.92
C TYR A 87 -10.18 -2.50 2.35
N LYS A 88 -11.04 -1.55 2.71
CA LYS A 88 -11.63 -1.43 4.06
C LYS A 88 -12.39 -2.69 4.50
N LYS A 89 -12.93 -3.48 3.56
CA LYS A 89 -13.65 -4.74 3.81
C LYS A 89 -12.76 -5.99 3.74
N SER A 90 -11.51 -5.84 3.30
CA SER A 90 -10.57 -6.96 3.13
C SER A 90 -10.02 -7.47 4.46
N GLU A 91 -9.59 -8.74 4.47
CA GLU A 91 -8.86 -9.33 5.60
C GLU A 91 -7.55 -8.57 5.88
N LEU A 92 -6.86 -8.13 4.84
CA LEU A 92 -5.62 -7.34 4.93
C LEU A 92 -5.82 -6.08 5.77
N TYR A 93 -6.90 -5.32 5.54
CA TYR A 93 -7.22 -4.16 6.36
C TYR A 93 -7.52 -4.53 7.82
N GLN A 94 -8.26 -5.61 8.06
CA GLN A 94 -8.57 -6.04 9.43
C GLN A 94 -7.31 -6.45 10.21
N ILE A 95 -6.40 -7.20 9.56
CA ILE A 95 -5.09 -7.57 10.12
C ILE A 95 -4.28 -6.31 10.44
N ASN A 96 -4.17 -5.37 9.50
CA ASN A 96 -3.44 -4.12 9.71
C ASN A 96 -4.04 -3.30 10.87
N LYS A 97 -5.36 -3.18 10.96
CA LYS A 97 -6.01 -2.47 12.07
C LYS A 97 -5.78 -3.14 13.42
N ALA A 98 -5.78 -4.48 13.47
CA ALA A 98 -5.47 -5.23 14.67
C ALA A 98 -4.01 -5.01 15.11
N LEU A 99 -3.06 -5.12 14.16
CA LEU A 99 -1.64 -4.91 14.41
C LEU A 99 -1.35 -3.47 14.87
N ILE A 100 -1.95 -2.47 14.22
CA ILE A 100 -1.83 -1.07 14.65
C ILE A 100 -2.33 -0.91 16.08
N LYS A 101 -3.48 -1.50 16.43
CA LYS A 101 -4.05 -1.40 17.78
C LYS A 101 -3.12 -2.03 18.84
N GLU A 102 -2.52 -3.16 18.52
CA GLU A 102 -1.54 -3.85 19.37
C GLU A 102 -0.28 -3.01 19.56
N LEU A 103 0.32 -2.55 18.46
CA LEU A 103 1.60 -1.82 18.46
C LEU A 103 1.47 -0.37 18.93
N SER A 104 0.28 0.21 18.90
CA SER A 104 0.03 1.56 19.41
C SER A 104 -0.08 1.61 20.94
N GLN A 105 0.04 0.48 21.65
CA GLN A 105 0.07 0.48 23.10
C GLN A 105 1.45 0.92 23.60
N PRO A 106 1.56 2.09 24.26
CA PRO A 106 2.82 2.53 24.84
C PRO A 106 3.28 1.55 25.93
N ALA A 107 4.60 1.34 26.04
CA ALA A 107 5.15 0.59 27.16
C ALA A 107 4.82 1.30 28.49
N PRO A 108 4.52 0.58 29.58
CA PRO A 108 4.26 1.20 30.87
C PRO A 108 5.40 2.15 31.27
N GLY A 109 5.05 3.43 31.52
CA GLY A 109 6.03 4.47 31.88
C GLY A 109 6.68 5.22 30.71
N SER A 110 6.32 4.93 29.46
CA SER A 110 6.77 5.77 28.34
C SER A 110 6.06 7.12 28.33
N THR A 111 6.79 8.17 27.96
CA THR A 111 6.24 9.50 27.70
C THR A 111 6.07 9.71 26.20
N ASP A 112 5.08 10.53 25.81
CA ASP A 112 4.88 10.90 24.43
C ASP A 112 6.12 11.57 23.82
N LEU A 113 6.33 11.34 22.53
CA LEU A 113 7.36 12.04 21.77
C LEU A 113 7.03 13.54 21.73
N TYR A 114 7.88 14.35 22.33
CA TYR A 114 7.80 15.79 22.22
C TYR A 114 8.66 16.28 21.07
N PHE A 115 8.03 16.96 20.11
CA PHE A 115 8.72 17.67 19.04
C PHE A 115 8.62 19.18 19.31
N PRO A 116 9.74 19.93 19.28
CA PRO A 116 9.73 21.37 19.53
C PRO A 116 8.99 22.15 18.44
N THR A 117 8.80 21.55 17.26
CA THR A 117 8.10 22.14 16.12
C THR A 117 7.15 21.12 15.51
N GLN A 118 6.04 21.60 14.94
CA GLN A 118 5.07 20.74 14.26
C GLN A 118 5.62 20.06 12.99
N TYR A 119 6.57 20.71 12.30
CA TYR A 119 7.17 20.22 11.07
C TYR A 119 8.69 20.12 11.21
N SER A 120 9.28 19.20 10.43
CA SER A 120 10.74 19.07 10.32
C SER A 120 11.34 20.36 9.77
N GLN A 121 12.46 20.80 10.36
CA GLN A 121 13.23 21.94 9.87
C GLN A 121 14.58 21.43 9.33
N SER A 122 15.09 22.07 8.27
CA SER A 122 16.45 21.78 7.81
C SER A 122 17.45 22.10 8.92
N SER A 123 18.42 21.22 9.13
CA SER A 123 19.57 21.54 9.97
C SER A 123 20.30 22.74 9.33
N ILE A 124 20.44 23.82 10.10
CA ILE A 124 21.21 25.02 9.69
C ILE A 124 22.70 24.68 9.69
#